data_AF-A0A7Z2SVB6-F1
#
_entry.id   AF-A0A7Z2SVB6-F1
#
_cell.length_a   1.000
_cell.length_b   1.000
_cell.length_c   1.000
_cell.angle_alpha   90.00
_cell.angle_beta   90.00
_cell.angle_gamma   90.00
#
_symmetry.space_group_name_H-M   'P 1'
#
loop_
_entity.id
_entity.type
_entity.pdbx_description
1 polymer ?
#
loop_
_entity_poly.entity_id
_entity_poly.type
_entity_poly.pdbx_seq_one_letter_code
_entity_poly.pdbx_strand_id
1 'polypeptide(L)'
;MENLSKESSRFLENLRLYLISSGKNETETEAIVEELHDHLSEAEKQGKNVKDIIGQSPKAYMEQLSGEMEIDFKAMARYIPLIVFGGMAYYVLGDMIDGKRSYSMIELIGYPALSVAFLFMVAAGFRALASRSWGKVGEYSVCGALGIIPIAMFIGLIFLDRSVASPSIALNDTAVLTATIVPILFFIGAAIWMKTWLFIAIPAILFLPRLVVPWLSIGGETSLIVESVLIFGGMAVLLFLMNKKDNNKSAHHG
;
A
#
# COMPACT_ATOMS: atom_id res chain seq x y z
N MET A 1 -9.00 -5.68 -22.94
CA MET A 1 -10.44 -5.35 -22.81
C MET A 1 -10.93 -4.53 -24.01
N GLU A 2 -10.49 -4.79 -25.24
CA GLU A 2 -10.75 -3.89 -26.38
C GLU A 2 -12.12 -4.08 -27.07
N ASN A 3 -13.00 -4.96 -26.57
CA ASN A 3 -14.24 -5.35 -27.25
C ASN A 3 -15.50 -5.43 -26.35
N LEU A 4 -15.47 -4.84 -25.14
CA LEU A 4 -16.61 -4.83 -24.23
C LEU A 4 -17.23 -3.44 -24.09
N SER A 5 -18.52 -3.39 -23.80
CA SER A 5 -19.17 -2.16 -23.36
C SER A 5 -18.53 -1.61 -22.08
N LYS A 6 -18.74 -0.31 -21.83
CA LYS A 6 -18.27 0.34 -20.59
C LYS A 6 -18.90 -0.29 -19.34
N GLU A 7 -20.12 -0.80 -19.44
CA GLU A 7 -20.80 -1.44 -18.31
C GLU A 7 -20.15 -2.78 -17.95
N SER A 8 -19.93 -3.65 -18.94
CA SER A 8 -19.28 -4.96 -18.76
C SER A 8 -17.83 -4.81 -18.28
N SER A 9 -17.07 -3.89 -18.89
CA SER A 9 -15.68 -3.63 -18.47
C SER A 9 -15.62 -3.17 -17.01
N ARG A 10 -16.49 -2.22 -16.62
CA ARG A 10 -16.55 -1.73 -15.24
C ARG A 10 -16.99 -2.82 -14.26
N PHE A 11 -17.91 -3.69 -14.67
CA PHE A 11 -18.32 -4.82 -13.85
C PHE A 11 -17.16 -5.79 -13.59
N LEU A 12 -16.37 -6.15 -14.60
CA LEU A 12 -15.20 -7.01 -14.45
C LEU A 12 -14.11 -6.38 -13.58
N GLU A 13 -13.85 -5.07 -13.75
CA GLU A 13 -12.93 -4.32 -12.89
C GLU A 13 -13.38 -4.34 -11.42
N ASN A 14 -14.67 -4.10 -11.17
CA ASN A 14 -15.24 -4.17 -9.83
C ASN A 14 -15.17 -5.59 -9.26
N LEU A 15 -15.47 -6.61 -10.06
CA LEU A 15 -15.37 -8.00 -9.65
C LEU A 15 -13.94 -8.34 -9.19
N ARG A 16 -12.95 -7.99 -10.02
CA ARG A 16 -11.53 -8.18 -9.71
C ARG A 16 -11.15 -7.48 -8.40
N LEU A 17 -11.50 -6.21 -8.25
CA LEU A 17 -11.22 -5.42 -7.05
C LEU A 17 -11.91 -6.01 -5.81
N TYR A 18 -13.15 -6.47 -5.94
CA TYR A 18 -13.91 -7.07 -4.84
C TYR A 18 -13.29 -8.37 -4.34
N LEU A 19 -12.90 -9.25 -5.25
CA LEU A 19 -12.31 -10.55 -4.90
C LEU A 19 -10.93 -10.37 -4.26
N ILE A 20 -10.06 -9.55 -4.84
CA ILE A 20 -8.72 -9.26 -4.27
C ILE A 20 -8.85 -8.59 -2.89
N SER A 21 -9.73 -7.59 -2.75
CA SER A 21 -9.95 -6.92 -1.45
C SER A 21 -10.64 -7.81 -0.42
N SER A 22 -11.28 -8.89 -0.86
CA SER A 22 -11.81 -9.95 0.02
C SER A 22 -10.78 -11.03 0.37
N GLY A 23 -9.52 -10.86 -0.06
CA GLY A 23 -8.42 -11.78 0.22
C GLY A 23 -8.43 -13.04 -0.64
N LYS A 24 -9.10 -13.04 -1.79
CA LYS A 24 -9.13 -14.19 -2.70
C LYS A 24 -7.83 -14.31 -3.49
N ASN A 25 -7.55 -15.53 -3.96
CA ASN A 25 -6.36 -15.80 -4.73
C ASN A 25 -6.36 -14.99 -6.04
N GLU A 26 -5.26 -14.29 -6.31
CA GLU A 26 -5.15 -13.38 -7.46
C GLU A 26 -5.17 -14.13 -8.81
N THR A 27 -4.54 -15.29 -8.89
CA THR A 27 -4.50 -16.11 -10.11
C THR A 27 -5.88 -16.70 -10.44
N GLU A 28 -6.57 -17.23 -9.42
CA GLU A 28 -7.93 -17.72 -9.57
C GLU A 28 -8.90 -16.59 -9.92
N THR A 29 -8.75 -15.42 -9.27
CA THR A 29 -9.53 -14.22 -9.61
C THR A 29 -9.35 -13.82 -11.07
N GLU A 30 -8.11 -13.82 -11.57
CA GLU A 30 -7.85 -13.47 -12.97
C GLU A 30 -8.47 -14.47 -13.95
N ALA A 31 -8.35 -15.77 -13.65
CA ALA A 31 -8.95 -16.82 -14.47
C ALA A 31 -10.47 -16.65 -14.57
N ILE A 32 -11.15 -16.38 -13.46
CA ILE A 32 -12.61 -16.17 -13.45
C ILE A 32 -12.97 -14.88 -14.20
N VAL A 33 -12.19 -13.80 -14.03
CA VAL A 33 -12.43 -12.53 -14.74
C VAL A 33 -12.24 -12.68 -16.25
N GLU A 34 -11.26 -13.45 -16.69
CA GLU A 34 -11.00 -13.75 -18.10
C GLU A 34 -12.09 -14.65 -18.71
N GLU A 35 -12.51 -15.71 -18.01
CA GLU A 35 -13.64 -16.54 -18.44
C GLU A 35 -14.93 -15.72 -18.59
N LEU A 36 -15.20 -14.87 -17.60
CA LEU A 36 -16.40 -14.03 -17.62
C LEU A 36 -16.31 -12.92 -18.68
N HIS A 37 -15.11 -12.44 -19.00
CA HIS A 37 -14.88 -11.52 -20.11
C HIS A 37 -15.33 -12.14 -21.43
N ASP A 38 -14.96 -13.39 -21.70
CA ASP A 38 -15.32 -14.08 -22.93
C ASP A 38 -16.83 -14.31 -23.04
N HIS A 39 -17.47 -14.74 -21.95
CA HIS A 39 -18.92 -14.88 -21.87
C HIS A 39 -19.66 -13.55 -22.12
N LEU A 40 -19.19 -12.45 -21.53
CA LEU A 40 -19.76 -11.12 -21.75
C LEU A 40 -19.56 -10.65 -23.18
N SER A 41 -18.40 -10.92 -23.79
CA SER A 41 -18.13 -10.53 -25.17
C SER A 41 -19.04 -11.25 -26.16
N GLU A 42 -19.31 -12.54 -25.94
CA GLU A 42 -20.23 -13.29 -26.78
C GLU A 42 -21.69 -12.87 -26.55
N ALA A 43 -22.07 -12.58 -25.31
CA ALA A 43 -23.39 -12.09 -24.96
C ALA A 43 -23.73 -10.73 -25.58
N GLU A 44 -22.77 -9.78 -25.54
CA GLU A 44 -22.95 -8.45 -26.12
C GLU A 44 -23.12 -8.50 -27.64
N LYS A 45 -22.44 -9.43 -28.33
CA LYS A 45 -22.67 -9.69 -29.77
C LYS A 45 -24.11 -10.14 -30.06
N GLN A 46 -24.78 -10.75 -29.08
CA GLN A 46 -26.19 -11.15 -29.15
C GLN A 46 -27.15 -10.07 -28.62
N GLY A 47 -26.65 -8.87 -28.29
CA GLY A 47 -27.45 -7.77 -27.74
C GLY A 47 -27.88 -7.95 -26.28
N LYS A 48 -27.29 -8.90 -25.55
CA LYS A 48 -27.53 -9.13 -24.12
C LYS A 48 -26.62 -8.23 -23.28
N ASN A 49 -27.07 -7.87 -22.08
CA ASN A 49 -26.32 -7.05 -21.12
C ASN A 49 -25.75 -7.90 -19.98
N VAL A 50 -24.97 -7.27 -19.08
CA VAL A 50 -24.35 -7.92 -17.92
C VAL A 50 -25.38 -8.69 -17.07
N LYS A 51 -26.54 -8.09 -16.78
CA LYS A 51 -27.58 -8.71 -15.93
C LYS A 51 -28.18 -9.95 -16.57
N ASP A 52 -28.21 -10.02 -17.90
CA ASP A 52 -28.69 -11.20 -18.62
C ASP A 52 -27.73 -12.39 -18.47
N ILE A 53 -26.45 -12.14 -18.15
CA ILE A 53 -25.42 -13.17 -17.95
C ILE A 53 -25.30 -13.58 -16.50
N ILE A 54 -25.22 -12.62 -15.58
CA ILE A 54 -25.08 -12.93 -14.16
C ILE A 54 -26.42 -13.30 -13.50
N GLY A 55 -27.56 -12.95 -14.10
CA GLY A 55 -28.91 -13.28 -13.62
C GLY A 55 -29.33 -12.62 -12.30
N GLN A 56 -28.46 -11.82 -11.69
CA GLN A 56 -28.67 -11.16 -10.40
C GLN A 56 -28.03 -9.77 -10.37
N SER A 57 -28.10 -9.08 -9.23
CA SER A 57 -27.37 -7.82 -9.08
C SER A 57 -25.85 -8.06 -9.06
N PRO A 58 -25.02 -7.16 -9.63
CA PRO A 58 -23.56 -7.28 -9.58
C PRO A 58 -23.00 -7.54 -8.18
N LYS A 59 -23.59 -6.90 -7.17
CA LYS A 59 -23.21 -7.07 -5.77
C LYS A 59 -23.46 -8.49 -5.27
N ALA A 60 -24.66 -9.02 -5.52
CA ALA A 60 -25.04 -10.37 -5.10
C ALA A 60 -24.14 -11.42 -5.77
N TYR A 61 -23.81 -11.22 -7.06
CA TYR A 61 -22.88 -12.08 -7.78
C TYR A 61 -21.48 -12.08 -7.16
N MET A 62 -20.92 -10.89 -6.89
CA MET A 62 -19.62 -10.77 -6.23
C MET A 62 -19.60 -11.41 -4.84
N GLU A 63 -20.67 -11.25 -4.05
CA GLU A 63 -20.80 -11.85 -2.71
C GLU A 63 -20.88 -13.38 -2.79
N GLN A 64 -21.68 -13.92 -3.69
CA GLN A 64 -21.82 -15.36 -3.89
C GLN A 64 -20.49 -15.98 -4.32
N LEU A 65 -19.89 -15.45 -5.39
CA LEU A 65 -18.63 -15.98 -5.93
C LEU A 65 -17.49 -15.88 -4.91
N SER A 66 -17.41 -14.77 -4.18
CA SER A 66 -16.46 -14.64 -3.07
C SER A 66 -16.74 -15.65 -1.94
N GLY A 67 -18.00 -16.04 -1.71
CA GLY A 67 -18.34 -17.09 -0.75
C GLY A 67 -17.87 -18.48 -1.16
N GLU A 68 -17.76 -18.73 -2.47
CA GLU A 68 -17.35 -20.02 -3.05
C GLU A 68 -15.83 -20.18 -3.15
N MET A 69 -15.08 -19.08 -3.28
CA MET A 69 -13.61 -19.09 -3.37
C MET A 69 -12.93 -19.19 -2.00
N GLU A 70 -11.77 -19.84 -1.92
CA GLU A 70 -10.94 -19.87 -0.72
C GLU A 70 -10.22 -18.53 -0.47
N ILE A 71 -9.91 -18.23 0.80
CA ILE A 71 -9.08 -17.08 1.16
C ILE A 71 -7.61 -17.47 0.99
N ASP A 72 -6.84 -16.67 0.27
CA ASP A 72 -5.41 -16.88 0.08
C ASP A 72 -4.60 -16.35 1.28
N PHE A 73 -4.69 -17.08 2.39
CA PHE A 73 -3.91 -16.78 3.59
C PHE A 73 -2.40 -16.77 3.34
N LYS A 74 -1.92 -17.54 2.36
CA LYS A 74 -0.49 -17.64 2.03
C LYS A 74 0.01 -16.35 1.39
N ALA A 75 -0.76 -15.76 0.46
CA ALA A 75 -0.46 -14.45 -0.09
C ALA A 75 -0.54 -13.36 0.98
N MET A 76 -1.59 -13.37 1.81
CA MET A 76 -1.72 -12.40 2.91
C MET A 76 -0.55 -12.46 3.90
N ALA A 77 -0.11 -13.67 4.29
CA ALA A 77 1.03 -13.89 5.17
C ALA A 77 2.37 -13.45 4.54
N ARG A 78 2.44 -13.26 3.22
CA ARG A 78 3.61 -12.67 2.54
C ARG A 78 3.61 -11.15 2.65
N TYR A 79 2.50 -10.49 2.34
CA TYR A 79 2.44 -9.03 2.20
C TYR A 79 2.17 -8.29 3.51
N ILE A 80 1.33 -8.82 4.39
CA ILE A 80 0.96 -8.14 5.65
C ILE A 80 2.19 -7.90 6.52
N PRO A 81 3.05 -8.89 6.81
CA PRO A 81 4.25 -8.65 7.61
C PRO A 81 5.19 -7.64 6.94
N LEU A 82 5.30 -7.68 5.61
CA LEU A 82 6.14 -6.75 4.87
C LEU A 82 5.68 -5.29 5.05
N ILE A 83 4.37 -5.04 5.01
CA ILE A 83 3.80 -3.69 5.19
C ILE A 83 3.93 -3.25 6.64
N VAL A 84 3.57 -4.11 7.60
CA VAL A 84 3.61 -3.78 9.03
C VAL A 84 5.04 -3.57 9.51
N PHE A 85 5.94 -4.53 9.26
CA PHE A 85 7.34 -4.40 9.65
C PHE A 85 8.10 -3.39 8.80
N GLY A 86 7.73 -3.21 7.53
CA GLY A 86 8.30 -2.16 6.68
C GLY A 86 7.96 -0.77 7.18
N GLY A 87 6.69 -0.51 7.52
CA GLY A 87 6.28 0.75 8.14
C GLY A 87 7.01 1.00 9.45
N MET A 88 7.14 -0.02 10.31
CA MET A 88 7.92 0.07 11.54
C MET A 88 9.41 0.34 11.28
N ALA A 89 10.01 -0.32 10.28
CA ALA A 89 11.40 -0.09 9.90
C ALA A 89 11.63 1.37 9.45
N TYR A 90 10.70 1.95 8.69
CA TYR A 90 10.74 3.37 8.33
C TYR A 90 10.66 4.26 9.57
N TYR A 91 9.71 4.00 10.47
CA TYR A 91 9.50 4.79 11.66
C TYR A 91 10.72 4.74 12.59
N VAL A 92 11.20 3.54 12.92
CA VAL A 92 12.35 3.34 13.82
C VAL A 92 13.62 3.94 13.22
N LEU A 93 13.89 3.71 11.93
CA LEU A 93 15.09 4.27 11.31
C LEU A 93 15.07 5.79 11.26
N GLY A 94 13.91 6.40 10.97
CA GLY A 94 13.72 7.85 11.04
C GLY A 94 13.99 8.40 12.44
N ASP A 95 13.39 7.79 13.46
CA ASP A 95 13.60 8.17 14.86
C ASP A 95 15.08 8.05 15.30
N MET A 96 15.80 7.02 14.82
CA MET A 96 17.23 6.87 15.12
C MET A 96 18.06 7.98 14.47
N ILE A 97 17.71 8.40 13.24
CA ILE A 97 18.37 9.52 12.55
C ILE A 97 18.09 10.84 13.28
N ASP A 98 16.87 11.02 13.76
CA ASP A 98 16.44 12.21 14.52
C ASP A 98 16.98 12.19 15.97
N GLY A 99 17.71 11.14 16.37
CA GLY A 99 18.40 11.05 17.66
C GLY A 99 17.53 10.64 18.84
N LYS A 100 16.34 10.07 18.59
CA LYS A 100 15.42 9.62 19.63
C LYS A 100 16.02 8.46 20.42
N ARG A 101 15.98 8.56 21.75
CA ARG A 101 16.60 7.60 22.69
C ARG A 101 15.60 6.84 23.55
N SER A 102 14.30 7.00 23.35
CA SER A 102 13.31 6.28 24.16
C SER A 102 12.03 6.02 23.39
N TYR A 103 11.45 4.85 23.60
CA TYR A 103 10.14 4.47 23.05
C TYR A 103 9.15 4.22 24.17
N SER A 104 7.93 4.72 24.02
CA SER A 104 6.85 4.42 24.94
C SER A 104 6.18 3.07 24.60
N MET A 105 5.48 2.48 25.55
CA MET A 105 4.64 1.31 25.27
C MET A 105 3.49 1.62 24.30
N ILE A 106 2.98 2.85 24.32
CA ILE A 106 1.93 3.31 23.42
C ILE A 106 2.44 3.35 21.99
N GLU A 107 3.64 3.85 21.76
CA GLU A 107 4.27 3.85 20.44
C GLU A 107 4.53 2.42 19.95
N LEU A 108 5.15 1.58 20.79
CA LEU A 108 5.59 0.25 20.40
C LEU A 108 4.42 -0.68 20.01
N ILE A 109 3.28 -0.56 20.67
CA ILE A 109 2.08 -1.37 20.38
C ILE A 109 1.15 -0.64 19.39
N GLY A 110 1.04 0.68 19.53
CA GLY A 110 0.11 1.50 18.77
C GLY A 110 0.44 1.56 17.29
N TYR A 111 1.70 1.77 16.91
CA TYR A 111 2.05 1.85 15.48
C TYR A 111 1.81 0.54 14.72
N PRO A 112 2.19 -0.66 15.23
CA PRO A 112 1.81 -1.93 14.59
C PRO A 112 0.29 -2.13 14.54
N ALA A 113 -0.43 -1.84 15.63
CA ALA A 113 -1.88 -1.98 15.68
C ALA A 113 -2.58 -1.08 14.66
N LEU A 114 -2.16 0.18 14.55
CA LEU A 114 -2.65 1.11 13.55
C LEU A 114 -2.33 0.66 12.12
N SER A 115 -1.15 0.08 11.89
CA SER A 115 -0.77 -0.44 10.58
C SER A 115 -1.69 -1.59 10.14
N VAL A 116 -2.01 -2.50 11.07
CA VAL A 116 -2.97 -3.59 10.81
C VAL A 116 -4.38 -3.04 10.60
N ALA A 117 -4.82 -2.11 11.43
CA ALA A 117 -6.13 -1.47 11.29
C ALA A 117 -6.26 -0.74 9.94
N PHE A 118 -5.20 -0.07 9.49
CA PHE A 118 -5.14 0.58 8.18
C PHE A 118 -5.30 -0.41 7.03
N LEU A 119 -4.64 -1.57 7.08
CA LEU A 119 -4.80 -2.62 6.07
C LEU A 119 -6.24 -3.12 5.97
N PHE A 120 -6.90 -3.39 7.10
CA PHE A 120 -8.30 -3.77 7.12
C PHE A 120 -9.21 -2.65 6.59
N MET A 121 -8.90 -1.40 6.91
CA MET A 121 -9.65 -0.25 6.42
C MET A 121 -9.54 -0.10 4.90
N VAL A 122 -8.35 -0.25 4.32
CA VAL A 122 -8.13 -0.23 2.87
C VAL A 122 -8.88 -1.38 2.19
N ALA A 123 -8.77 -2.60 2.73
CA ALA A 123 -9.50 -3.75 2.19
C ALA A 123 -11.02 -3.52 2.23
N ALA A 124 -11.56 -3.05 3.36
CA ALA A 124 -12.99 -2.74 3.49
C ALA A 124 -13.41 -1.60 2.55
N GLY A 125 -12.59 -0.57 2.38
CA GLY A 125 -12.85 0.56 1.48
C GLY A 125 -12.90 0.13 0.02
N PHE A 126 -11.95 -0.66 -0.45
CA PHE A 126 -11.94 -1.21 -1.82
C PHE A 126 -13.11 -2.15 -2.06
N ARG A 127 -13.43 -3.03 -1.10
CA ARG A 127 -14.61 -3.88 -1.18
C ARG A 127 -15.90 -3.06 -1.26
N ALA A 128 -16.01 -2.00 -0.46
CA ALA A 128 -17.15 -1.09 -0.50
C ALA A 128 -17.27 -0.38 -1.86
N LEU A 129 -16.17 0.13 -2.41
CA LEU A 129 -16.12 0.77 -3.73
C LEU A 129 -16.54 -0.18 -4.85
N ALA A 130 -16.04 -1.42 -4.84
CA ALA A 130 -16.34 -2.42 -5.86
C ALA A 130 -17.80 -2.91 -5.80
N SER A 131 -18.33 -3.12 -4.60
CA SER A 131 -19.63 -3.78 -4.39
C SER A 131 -20.85 -2.92 -4.68
N ARG A 132 -20.69 -1.60 -4.81
CA ARG A 132 -21.82 -0.67 -4.92
C ARG A 132 -21.59 0.28 -6.09
N SER A 133 -22.63 0.48 -6.89
CA SER A 133 -22.65 1.52 -7.93
C SER A 133 -22.81 2.90 -7.27
N TRP A 134 -21.76 3.37 -6.61
CA TRP A 134 -21.74 4.67 -5.97
C TRP A 134 -21.93 5.78 -7.02
N GLY A 135 -22.62 6.86 -6.65
CA GLY A 135 -22.47 8.13 -7.36
C GLY A 135 -21.07 8.71 -7.09
N LYS A 136 -20.62 9.65 -7.93
CA LYS A 136 -19.28 10.28 -7.81
C LYS A 136 -18.98 10.79 -6.38
N VAL A 137 -19.95 11.39 -5.71
CA VAL A 137 -19.80 11.90 -4.34
C VAL A 137 -19.51 10.78 -3.33
N GLY A 138 -20.13 9.61 -3.49
CA GLY A 138 -19.92 8.46 -2.61
C GLY A 138 -18.53 7.86 -2.78
N GLU A 139 -18.06 7.71 -4.03
CA GLU A 139 -16.71 7.24 -4.32
C GLU A 139 -15.65 8.17 -3.72
N TYR A 140 -15.78 9.48 -3.96
CA TYR A 140 -14.87 10.48 -3.37
C TYR A 140 -14.92 10.49 -1.84
N SER A 141 -16.08 10.22 -1.24
CA SER A 141 -16.20 10.14 0.22
C SER A 141 -15.45 8.95 0.79
N VAL A 142 -15.55 7.78 0.17
CA VAL A 142 -14.78 6.59 0.60
C VAL A 142 -13.29 6.82 0.40
N CYS A 143 -12.85 7.33 -0.76
CA CYS A 143 -11.46 7.66 -1.01
C CYS A 143 -10.92 8.72 -0.04
N GLY A 144 -11.71 9.76 0.25
CA GLY A 144 -11.38 10.79 1.21
C GLY A 144 -11.23 10.24 2.63
N ALA A 145 -12.14 9.34 3.04
CA ALA A 145 -12.05 8.65 4.32
C ALA A 145 -10.78 7.79 4.42
N LEU A 146 -10.43 7.04 3.36
CA LEU A 146 -9.20 6.25 3.29
C LEU A 146 -7.93 7.10 3.36
N GLY A 147 -7.97 8.37 2.95
CA GLY A 147 -6.85 9.31 3.09
C GLY A 147 -6.77 9.98 4.46
N ILE A 148 -7.89 10.48 4.96
CA ILE A 148 -7.93 11.34 6.17
C ILE A 148 -7.92 10.52 7.46
N ILE A 149 -8.69 9.43 7.52
CA ILE A 149 -8.83 8.65 8.76
C ILE A 149 -7.49 8.10 9.25
N PRO A 150 -6.63 7.50 8.40
CA PRO A 150 -5.34 6.99 8.87
C PRO A 150 -4.47 8.11 9.44
N ILE A 151 -4.41 9.26 8.78
CA ILE A 151 -3.68 10.44 9.28
C ILE A 151 -4.22 10.85 10.66
N ALA A 152 -5.55 10.94 10.80
CA ALA A 152 -6.18 11.27 12.07
C ALA A 152 -5.89 10.21 13.17
N MET A 153 -5.83 8.92 12.82
CA MET A 153 -5.47 7.85 13.76
C MET A 153 -4.01 7.98 14.22
N PHE A 154 -3.08 8.24 13.30
CA PHE A 154 -1.66 8.47 13.63
C PHE A 154 -1.48 9.70 14.52
N ILE A 155 -2.12 10.82 14.19
CA ILE A 155 -2.12 12.03 15.03
C ILE A 155 -2.72 11.72 16.39
N GLY A 156 -3.86 11.03 16.44
CA GLY A 156 -4.51 10.61 17.67
C GLY A 156 -3.60 9.78 18.56
N LEU A 157 -2.83 8.86 17.99
CA LEU A 157 -1.84 8.07 18.74
C LEU A 157 -0.73 8.95 19.34
N ILE A 158 -0.21 9.92 18.59
CA ILE A 158 0.79 10.87 19.10
C ILE A 158 0.23 11.69 20.28
N PHE A 159 -1.01 12.15 20.19
CA PHE A 159 -1.67 12.86 21.30
C PHE A 159 -1.93 11.94 22.49
N LEU A 160 -2.32 10.68 22.24
CA LEU A 160 -2.53 9.69 23.29
C LEU A 160 -1.23 9.40 24.04
N ASP A 161 -0.13 9.22 23.30
CA ASP A 161 1.21 9.01 23.86
C ASP A 161 1.65 10.18 24.75
N ARG A 162 1.40 11.42 24.32
CA ARG A 162 1.74 12.62 25.09
C ARG A 162 0.86 12.85 26.32
N SER A 163 -0.39 12.40 26.30
CA SER A 163 -1.37 12.67 27.36
C SER A 163 -1.44 11.57 28.42
N VAL A 164 -1.15 10.33 28.04
CA VAL A 164 -1.18 9.18 28.95
C VAL A 164 0.24 8.83 29.35
N ALA A 165 0.53 8.96 30.64
CA ALA A 165 1.80 8.50 31.19
C ALA A 165 1.93 6.98 30.99
N SER A 166 2.79 6.58 30.06
CA SER A 166 3.09 5.18 29.80
C SER A 166 4.56 4.90 30.10
N PRO A 167 4.91 3.67 30.53
CA PRO A 167 6.30 3.29 30.71
C PRO A 167 7.08 3.46 29.41
N SER A 168 8.25 4.08 29.50
CA SER A 168 9.16 4.23 28.37
C SER A 168 10.41 3.38 28.55
N ILE A 169 10.87 2.79 27.44
CA ILE A 169 12.12 2.05 27.36
C ILE A 169 13.17 3.02 26.85
N ALA A 170 14.13 3.36 27.70
CA ALA A 170 15.32 4.10 27.30
C ALA A 170 16.29 3.16 26.55
N LEU A 171 16.81 3.65 25.43
CA LEU A 171 17.75 2.93 24.58
C LEU A 171 19.18 3.26 25.02
N ASN A 172 19.90 2.24 25.47
CA ASN A 172 21.35 2.32 25.60
C ASN A 172 22.02 2.34 24.20
N ASP A 173 23.33 2.58 24.14
CA ASP A 173 24.04 2.69 22.86
C ASP A 173 23.96 1.41 22.02
N THR A 174 23.96 0.24 22.67
CA THR A 174 23.77 -1.04 21.99
C THR A 174 22.38 -1.16 21.38
N ALA A 175 21.34 -0.72 22.09
CA ALA A 175 19.96 -0.74 21.62
C ALA A 175 19.75 0.23 20.46
N VAL A 176 20.37 1.42 20.49
CA VAL A 176 20.35 2.36 19.36
C VAL A 176 21.04 1.77 18.13
N LEU A 177 22.24 1.20 18.29
CA LEU A 177 22.93 0.54 17.19
C LEU A 177 22.08 -0.58 16.58
N THR A 178 21.44 -1.38 17.44
CA THR A 178 20.53 -2.46 17.00
C THR A 178 19.32 -1.91 16.27
N ALA A 179 18.68 -0.87 16.81
CA ALA A 179 17.51 -0.21 16.23
C ALA A 179 17.83 0.50 14.89
N THR A 180 19.09 0.84 14.61
CA THR A 180 19.52 1.33 13.30
C THR A 180 19.79 0.19 12.31
N ILE A 181 20.50 -0.86 12.73
CA ILE A 181 20.93 -1.95 11.84
C ILE A 181 19.75 -2.83 11.41
N VAL A 182 18.83 -3.16 12.33
CA VAL A 182 17.73 -4.09 12.06
C VAL A 182 16.81 -3.59 10.92
N PRO A 183 16.34 -2.33 10.90
CA PRO A 183 15.59 -1.78 9.77
C PRO A 183 16.34 -1.84 8.43
N ILE A 184 17.64 -1.56 8.43
CA ILE A 184 18.47 -1.61 7.21
C ILE A 184 18.53 -3.04 6.68
N LEU A 185 18.81 -4.02 7.55
CA LEU A 185 18.80 -5.44 7.18
C LEU A 185 17.42 -5.89 6.70
N PHE A 186 16.35 -5.39 7.33
CA PHE A 186 14.98 -5.65 6.88
C PHE A 186 14.76 -5.15 5.46
N PHE A 187 15.15 -3.92 5.13
CA PHE A 187 14.99 -3.36 3.78
C PHE A 187 15.79 -4.16 2.74
N ILE A 188 17.02 -4.57 3.06
CA ILE A 188 17.84 -5.42 2.17
C ILE A 188 17.17 -6.78 1.97
N GLY A 189 16.73 -7.43 3.05
CA GLY A 189 16.02 -8.70 3.01
C GLY A 189 14.72 -8.62 2.21
N ALA A 190 13.93 -7.56 2.42
CA ALA A 190 12.73 -7.27 1.65
C ALA A 190 13.03 -7.08 0.15
N ALA A 191 14.10 -6.36 -0.19
CA ALA A 191 14.52 -6.17 -1.57
C ALA A 191 14.85 -7.50 -2.28
N ILE A 192 15.57 -8.38 -1.59
CA ILE A 192 15.93 -9.71 -2.10
C ILE A 192 14.67 -10.58 -2.25
N TRP A 193 13.84 -10.61 -1.21
CA TRP A 193 12.65 -11.46 -1.17
C TRP A 193 11.63 -11.06 -2.23
N MET A 194 11.35 -9.75 -2.36
CA MET A 194 10.43 -9.20 -3.34
C MET A 194 11.06 -9.01 -4.73
N LYS A 195 12.36 -9.33 -4.86
CA LYS A 195 13.16 -9.18 -6.09
C LYS A 195 13.03 -7.77 -6.70
N THR A 196 12.93 -6.76 -5.85
CA THR A 196 12.82 -5.36 -6.27
C THR A 196 13.73 -4.48 -5.45
N TRP A 197 14.59 -3.74 -6.14
CA TRP A 197 15.54 -2.80 -5.56
C TRP A 197 14.85 -1.56 -4.94
N LEU A 198 13.55 -1.37 -5.17
CA LEU A 198 12.77 -0.25 -4.62
C LEU A 198 12.76 -0.23 -3.08
N PHE A 199 12.80 -1.40 -2.43
CA PHE A 199 12.92 -1.50 -0.97
C PHE A 199 14.23 -0.92 -0.42
N ILE A 200 15.24 -0.70 -1.26
CA ILE A 200 16.50 -0.03 -0.88
C ILE A 200 16.49 1.42 -1.38
N ALA A 201 16.07 1.63 -2.63
CA ALA A 201 16.09 2.94 -3.27
C ALA A 201 15.22 3.97 -2.54
N ILE A 202 13.99 3.59 -2.15
CA ILE A 202 13.06 4.52 -1.51
C ILE A 202 13.56 4.95 -0.12
N PRO A 203 13.92 4.03 0.82
CA PRO A 203 14.52 4.46 2.08
C PRO A 203 15.79 5.28 1.88
N ALA A 204 16.66 4.90 0.93
CA ALA A 204 17.88 5.65 0.66
C ALA A 204 17.59 7.10 0.23
N ILE A 205 16.64 7.31 -0.69
CA ILE A 205 16.23 8.66 -1.13
C ILE A 205 15.65 9.46 0.04
N LEU A 206 14.90 8.83 0.94
CA LEU A 206 14.25 9.51 2.06
C LEU A 206 15.20 9.84 3.21
N PHE A 207 16.17 8.96 3.51
CA PHE A 207 17.00 9.06 4.70
C PHE A 207 18.43 9.56 4.43
N LEU A 208 19.03 9.27 3.27
CA LEU A 208 20.40 9.73 2.98
C LEU A 208 20.54 11.26 2.98
N PRO A 209 19.61 12.05 2.42
CA PRO A 209 19.71 13.51 2.49
C PRO A 209 19.81 14.02 3.93
N ARG A 210 19.03 13.43 4.85
CA ARG A 210 19.04 13.79 6.28
C ARG A 210 20.38 13.50 6.97
N LEU A 211 21.15 12.54 6.46
CA LEU A 211 22.48 12.20 6.98
C LEU A 211 23.60 13.06 6.39
N VAL A 212 23.49 13.40 5.09
CA VAL A 212 24.56 14.07 4.34
C VAL A 212 24.48 15.59 4.44
N VAL A 213 23.28 16.16 4.45
CA VAL A 213 23.10 17.63 4.45
C VAL A 213 23.67 18.30 5.70
N PRO A 214 23.56 17.73 6.92
CA PRO A 214 24.23 18.29 8.09
C PRO A 214 25.75 18.45 7.94
N TRP A 215 26.41 17.62 7.11
CA TRP A 215 27.86 17.72 6.88
C TRP A 215 28.24 18.91 6.01
N LEU A 216 27.29 19.47 5.26
CA LEU A 216 27.52 20.62 4.38
C LEU A 216 27.59 21.95 5.15
N SER A 217 27.38 21.95 6.48
CA SER A 217 27.44 23.13 7.36
C SER A 217 26.54 24.29 6.89
N ILE A 218 25.41 23.96 6.25
CA ILE A 218 24.44 24.92 5.73
C ILE A 218 23.48 25.33 6.86
N GLY A 219 23.05 26.60 6.91
CA GLY A 219 22.08 27.08 7.90
C GLY A 219 20.75 26.31 7.87
N GLY A 220 20.06 26.24 9.02
CA GLY A 220 18.93 25.32 9.26
C GLY A 220 17.78 25.41 8.25
N GLU A 221 17.32 26.60 7.89
CA GLU A 221 16.24 26.77 6.91
C GLU A 221 16.66 26.28 5.51
N THR A 222 17.89 26.55 5.12
CA THR A 222 18.44 26.11 3.83
C THR A 222 18.73 24.60 3.83
N SER A 223 19.08 23.99 4.98
CA SER A 223 19.20 22.53 5.13
C SER A 223 17.89 21.83 4.74
N LEU A 224 16.77 22.29 5.29
CA LEU A 224 15.45 21.71 5.02
C LEU A 224 15.05 21.82 3.54
N ILE A 225 15.36 22.95 2.90
CA ILE A 225 15.11 23.15 1.47
C ILE A 225 15.96 22.18 0.65
N VAL A 226 17.26 22.07 0.96
CA VAL A 226 18.18 21.17 0.24
C VAL A 226 17.77 19.71 0.42
N GLU A 227 17.43 19.29 1.63
CA GLU A 227 16.91 17.94 1.91
C GLU A 227 15.65 17.65 1.11
N SER A 228 14.69 18.58 1.11
CA SER A 228 13.45 18.43 0.35
C SER A 228 13.71 18.31 -1.14
N VAL A 229 14.58 19.17 -1.69
CA VAL A 229 14.96 19.12 -3.11
C VAL A 229 15.64 17.80 -3.46
N LEU A 230 16.52 17.28 -2.61
CA LEU A 230 17.15 15.98 -2.82
C LEU A 230 16.14 14.82 -2.78
N ILE A 231 15.18 14.85 -1.86
CA ILE A 231 14.12 13.84 -1.76
C ILE A 231 13.23 13.87 -3.02
N PHE A 232 12.67 15.04 -3.37
CA PHE A 232 11.77 15.16 -4.52
C PHE A 232 12.51 14.92 -5.84
N GLY A 233 13.72 15.45 -5.99
CA GLY A 233 14.57 15.20 -7.15
C GLY A 233 14.95 13.73 -7.29
N GLY A 234 15.33 13.08 -6.18
CA GLY A 234 15.62 11.65 -6.14
C GLY A 234 14.41 10.80 -6.54
N MET A 235 13.22 11.14 -6.06
CA MET A 235 11.98 10.47 -6.44
C MET A 235 11.66 10.66 -7.93
N ALA A 236 11.83 11.87 -8.48
CA ALA A 236 11.62 12.13 -9.90
C ALA A 236 12.59 11.31 -10.78
N VAL A 237 13.86 11.23 -10.39
CA VAL A 237 14.87 10.38 -11.06
C VAL A 237 14.48 8.91 -10.97
N LEU A 238 14.03 8.43 -9.81
CA LEU A 238 13.57 7.05 -9.62
C LEU A 238 12.43 6.71 -10.60
N LEU A 239 11.41 7.57 -10.67
CA LEU A 239 10.28 7.39 -11.60
C LEU A 239 10.75 7.39 -13.06
N PHE A 240 11.67 8.27 -13.43
CA PHE A 240 12.25 8.32 -14.77
C PHE A 240 12.99 7.01 -15.13
N LEU A 241 13.79 6.48 -14.20
CA LEU A 241 14.50 5.21 -14.39
C LEU A 241 13.54 4.02 -14.53
N MET A 242 12.46 4.00 -13.75
CA MET A 242 11.41 2.98 -13.86
C MET A 242 10.75 3.02 -15.24
N ASN A 243 10.31 4.21 -15.68
CA ASN A 243 9.68 4.38 -16.99
C ASN A 243 10.59 3.94 -18.15
N LYS A 244 11.89 4.27 -18.09
CA LYS A 244 12.86 3.85 -19.11
C LYS A 244 13.02 2.32 -19.16
N LYS A 245 13.02 1.66 -18.00
CA LYS A 245 13.17 0.20 -17.91
C LYS A 245 11.96 -0.54 -18.50
N ASP A 246 10.76 -0.01 -18.31
CA ASP A 246 9.53 -0.59 -18.84
C ASP A 246 9.46 -0.43 -20.37
N ASN A 247 9.79 0.76 -20.90
CA ASN A 247 9.86 0.99 -22.34
C ASN A 247 10.88 0.08 -23.06
N ASN A 248 12.01 -0.21 -22.42
CA ASN A 248 13.04 -1.08 -23.00
C ASN A 248 12.64 -2.57 -23.01
N LYS A 249 11.77 -2.99 -22.09
CA LYS A 249 11.22 -4.37 -22.09
C LYS A 249 10.19 -4.55 -23.19
N SER A 250 9.33 -3.56 -23.42
CA SER A 250 8.32 -3.58 -24.49
C SER A 250 8.94 -3.61 -25.89
N ALA A 251 10.11 -2.98 -26.07
CA ALA A 251 10.84 -2.96 -27.35
C ALA A 251 11.58 -4.28 -27.70
N HIS A 252 11.78 -5.17 -26.72
CA HIS A 252 12.46 -6.46 -26.93
C HIS A 252 11.51 -7.66 -27.07
N HIS A 253 10.20 -7.44 -27.00
CA HIS A 253 9.15 -8.44 -27.21
C HIS A 253 8.21 -8.11 -28.39
N GLY A 254 8.58 -7.14 -29.22
CA GLY A 254 7.92 -6.82 -30.50
C GLY A 254 8.66 -7.41 -31.69
#